data_AF-A0A653W1B4-F1
#
_entry.id   AF-A0A653W1B4-F1
#
_cell.length_a   1.000
_cell.length_b   1.000
_cell.length_c   1.000
_cell.angle_alpha   90.00
_cell.angle_beta   90.00
_cell.angle_gamma   90.00
#
_symmetry.space_group_name_H-M   'P 1'
#
loop_
_entity.id
_entity.type
_entity.pdbx_description
1 polymer ?
#
loop_
_entity_poly.entity_id
_entity_poly.type
_entity_poly.pdbx_seq_one_letter_code
_entity_poly.pdbx_strand_id
1 'polypeptide(L)'
;MKAVAAFVFLTSVSLVASAGAPERVQFTGTLQLDDSLPIALDVQLPSKQAAKLHLSDGSTLELATPGNSASPDGALIRLIAPSGKVMHTATIPDSGVTSTSFAYQICAGEVTYMSPAPAVVPACGA
;
A
#
# COMPACT_ATOMS: atom_id res chain seq x y z
N MET A 1 -3.51 -51.27 -49.94
CA MET A 1 -2.81 -50.41 -48.95
C MET A 1 -3.74 -49.25 -48.62
N LYS A 2 -4.23 -49.13 -47.38
CA LYS A 2 -5.16 -48.07 -46.96
C LYS A 2 -4.40 -47.04 -46.13
N ALA A 3 -4.30 -45.81 -46.62
CA ALA A 3 -3.70 -44.70 -45.89
C ALA A 3 -4.73 -44.17 -44.88
N VAL A 4 -4.34 -44.12 -43.61
CA VAL A 4 -5.11 -43.46 -42.54
C VAL A 4 -4.41 -42.14 -42.27
N ALA A 5 -5.05 -41.04 -42.65
CA ALA A 5 -4.59 -39.70 -42.33
C ALA A 5 -5.05 -39.36 -40.90
N ALA A 6 -4.10 -39.20 -39.97
CA ALA A 6 -4.37 -38.73 -38.63
C ALA A 6 -4.26 -37.19 -38.60
N PHE A 7 -5.39 -36.51 -38.38
CA PHE A 7 -5.42 -35.07 -38.14
C PHE A 7 -4.98 -34.79 -36.68
N VAL A 8 -3.82 -34.16 -36.52
CA VAL A 8 -3.35 -33.66 -35.22
C VAL A 8 -3.98 -32.29 -34.99
N PHE A 9 -5.02 -32.25 -34.14
CA PHE A 9 -5.57 -30.99 -33.63
C PHE A 9 -4.62 -30.44 -32.55
N LEU A 10 -3.83 -29.41 -32.89
CA LEU A 10 -3.11 -28.61 -31.91
C LEU A 10 -4.12 -27.72 -31.18
N THR A 11 -4.53 -28.12 -29.98
CA THR A 11 -5.25 -27.25 -29.06
C THR A 11 -4.27 -26.24 -28.45
N SER A 12 -4.36 -25.00 -28.90
CA SER A 12 -3.65 -23.85 -28.35
C SER A 12 -3.99 -23.69 -26.87
N VAL A 13 -3.12 -24.14 -25.97
CA VAL A 13 -3.25 -23.86 -24.54
C VAL A 13 -2.88 -22.40 -24.33
N SER A 14 -3.88 -21.52 -24.30
CA SER A 14 -3.70 -20.13 -23.90
C SER A 14 -3.25 -20.13 -22.44
N LEU A 15 -1.96 -19.94 -22.18
CA LEU A 15 -1.45 -19.65 -20.85
C LEU A 15 -2.06 -18.32 -20.40
N VAL A 16 -3.06 -18.38 -19.52
CA VAL A 16 -3.53 -17.22 -18.79
C VAL A 16 -2.40 -16.84 -17.83
N ALA A 17 -1.61 -15.84 -18.22
CA ALA A 17 -0.62 -15.24 -17.33
C ALA A 17 -1.39 -14.49 -16.24
N SER A 18 -1.67 -15.17 -15.12
CA SER A 18 -2.06 -14.50 -13.89
C SER A 18 -0.91 -13.59 -13.50
N ALA A 19 -1.12 -12.27 -13.57
CA ALA A 19 -0.20 -11.31 -12.96
C ALA A 19 -0.14 -11.65 -11.46
N GLY A 20 0.91 -12.34 -11.05
CA GLY A 20 1.09 -12.77 -9.67
C GLY A 20 1.15 -11.55 -8.76
N ALA A 21 0.55 -11.64 -7.58
CA ALA A 21 0.72 -10.63 -6.54
C ALA A 21 2.23 -10.47 -6.25
N PRO A 22 2.72 -9.24 -6.07
CA PRO A 22 4.14 -8.99 -5.86
C PRO A 22 4.60 -9.64 -4.55
N GLU A 23 5.83 -10.16 -4.52
CA GLU A 23 6.37 -10.83 -3.33
C GLU A 23 6.48 -9.87 -2.13
N ARG A 24 6.79 -8.60 -2.42
CA ARG A 24 6.90 -7.51 -1.44
C ARG A 24 6.31 -6.22 -2.00
N VAL A 25 5.88 -5.35 -1.09
CA VAL A 25 5.42 -4.00 -1.41
C VAL A 25 6.27 -2.99 -0.64
N GLN A 26 6.75 -1.98 -1.36
CA GLN A 26 7.49 -0.85 -0.81
C GLN A 26 6.55 0.28 -0.42
N PHE A 27 6.60 0.72 0.83
CA PHE A 27 5.91 1.92 1.31
C PHE A 27 6.92 3.01 1.56
N THR A 28 6.78 4.14 0.88
CA THR A 28 7.57 5.35 1.15
C THR A 28 6.63 6.41 1.71
N GLY A 29 6.93 6.94 2.87
CA GLY A 29 6.04 7.83 3.62
C GLY A 29 6.74 9.07 4.12
N THR A 30 6.00 10.14 4.34
CA THR A 30 6.43 11.23 5.21
C THR A 30 5.31 11.58 6.18
N LEU A 31 5.63 11.77 7.46
CA LEU A 31 4.69 12.23 8.46
C LEU A 31 5.18 13.55 9.03
N GLN A 32 4.35 14.58 8.88
CA GLN A 32 4.55 15.90 9.45
C GLN A 32 3.52 16.09 10.58
N LEU A 33 4.00 16.25 11.81
CA LEU A 33 3.15 16.51 12.97
C LEU A 33 3.38 17.93 13.47
N ASP A 34 2.36 18.78 13.38
CA ASP A 34 2.43 20.20 13.73
C ASP A 34 3.72 20.84 13.15
N ASP A 35 4.48 21.55 13.98
CA ASP A 35 5.74 22.21 13.62
C ASP A 35 6.99 21.33 13.86
N SER A 36 6.81 20.02 14.04
CA SER A 36 7.94 19.09 14.26
C SER A 36 8.75 18.82 12.99
N LEU A 37 9.88 18.13 13.12
CA LEU A 37 10.63 17.68 11.93
C LEU A 37 9.87 16.53 11.24
N PRO A 38 9.73 16.55 9.90
CA PRO A 38 9.08 15.48 9.19
C PRO A 38 9.82 14.15 9.37
N ILE A 39 9.06 13.09 9.60
CA ILE A 39 9.55 11.72 9.72
C ILE A 39 9.41 11.04 8.37
N ALA A 40 10.54 10.67 7.78
CA ALA A 40 10.56 9.84 6.58
C ALA A 40 10.39 8.36 6.94
N LEU A 41 9.59 7.64 6.15
CA LEU A 41 9.38 6.21 6.27
C LEU A 41 9.79 5.53 4.97
N ASP A 42 10.51 4.43 5.12
CA ASP A 42 10.89 3.53 4.05
C ASP A 42 10.73 2.10 4.58
N VAL A 43 9.59 1.47 4.26
CA VAL A 43 9.19 0.17 4.83
C VAL A 43 8.82 -0.78 3.72
N GLN A 44 9.54 -1.90 3.64
CA GLN A 44 9.21 -2.99 2.73
C GLN A 44 8.52 -4.11 3.48
N LEU A 45 7.32 -4.49 3.03
CA LEU A 45 6.55 -5.57 3.64
C LEU A 45 6.38 -6.75 2.68
N PRO A 46 6.49 -8.00 3.16
CA PRO A 46 6.09 -9.17 2.37
C PRO A 46 4.60 -9.12 2.01
N SER A 47 4.24 -9.77 0.91
CA SER A 47 2.83 -9.93 0.50
C SER A 47 1.97 -10.51 1.62
N LYS A 48 0.70 -10.09 1.66
CA LYS A 48 -0.32 -10.49 2.65
C LYS A 48 0.01 -10.13 4.10
N GLN A 49 1.10 -9.41 4.37
CA GLN A 49 1.48 -8.95 5.70
C GLN A 49 0.99 -7.53 5.99
N ALA A 50 1.00 -7.19 7.28
CA ALA A 50 0.79 -5.85 7.78
C ALA A 50 1.85 -5.50 8.84
N ALA A 51 2.12 -4.22 9.01
CA ALA A 51 2.99 -3.69 10.05
C ALA A 51 2.31 -2.51 10.76
N LYS A 52 2.63 -2.34 12.04
CA LYS A 52 2.20 -1.21 12.86
C LYS A 52 3.42 -0.47 13.38
N LEU A 53 3.53 0.79 13.04
CA LEU A 53 4.58 1.70 13.48
C LEU A 53 4.00 2.63 14.54
N HIS A 54 4.59 2.64 15.73
CA HIS A 54 4.20 3.56 16.79
C HIS A 54 4.97 4.87 16.64
N LEU A 55 4.26 5.98 16.61
CA LEU A 55 4.79 7.33 16.44
C LEU A 55 5.06 7.96 17.81
N SER A 56 5.86 9.02 17.83
CA SER A 56 6.27 9.69 19.07
C SER A 56 5.13 10.40 19.81
N ASP A 57 4.05 10.74 19.11
CA ASP A 57 2.81 11.29 19.67
C ASP A 57 1.88 10.21 20.25
N GLY A 58 2.27 8.94 20.17
CA GLY A 58 1.48 7.78 20.58
C GLY A 58 0.51 7.27 19.51
N SER A 59 0.43 7.93 18.35
CA SER A 59 -0.38 7.46 17.23
C SER A 59 0.25 6.20 16.62
N THR A 60 -0.56 5.43 15.90
CA THR A 60 -0.12 4.23 15.19
C THR A 60 -0.39 4.37 13.70
N LEU A 61 0.66 4.16 12.89
CA LEU A 61 0.54 3.99 11.46
C LEU A 61 0.49 2.49 11.13
N GLU A 62 -0.61 2.03 10.56
CA GLU A 62 -0.78 0.69 10.05
C GLU A 62 -0.60 0.67 8.52
N LEU A 63 0.26 -0.22 8.06
CA LEU A 63 0.51 -0.49 6.66
C LEU A 63 0.14 -1.95 6.37
N ALA A 64 -0.64 -2.22 5.34
CA ALA A 64 -0.95 -3.59 4.93
C ALA A 64 -0.78 -3.76 3.41
N THR A 65 -0.29 -4.93 3.02
CA THR A 65 -0.12 -5.30 1.61
C THR A 65 -1.36 -6.01 1.07
N PRO A 66 -1.54 -6.06 -0.27
CA PRO A 66 -2.64 -6.81 -0.86
C PRO A 66 -2.70 -8.27 -0.39
N GLY A 67 -3.91 -8.78 -0.24
CA GLY A 67 -4.19 -10.12 0.28
C GLY A 67 -4.07 -10.26 1.79
N ASN A 68 -3.77 -9.18 2.52
CA ASN A 68 -3.94 -9.14 3.97
C ASN A 68 -5.43 -9.09 4.34
N SER A 69 -5.83 -9.64 5.49
CA SER A 69 -7.25 -9.62 5.91
C SER A 69 -7.82 -8.21 6.09
N ALA A 70 -6.99 -7.22 6.43
CA ALA A 70 -7.41 -5.83 6.53
C ALA A 70 -7.56 -5.14 5.16
N SER A 71 -6.99 -5.72 4.09
CA SER A 71 -7.01 -5.16 2.73
C SER A 71 -6.79 -6.27 1.68
N PRO A 72 -7.84 -7.03 1.34
CA PRO A 72 -7.71 -8.20 0.46
C PRO A 72 -7.33 -7.80 -0.97
N ASP A 73 -7.83 -6.67 -1.47
CA ASP A 73 -7.75 -6.30 -2.89
C ASP A 73 -6.77 -5.16 -3.17
N GLY A 74 -5.98 -4.72 -2.18
CA GLY A 74 -5.09 -3.57 -2.35
C GLY A 74 -4.17 -3.31 -1.16
N ALA A 75 -3.27 -2.36 -1.29
CA ALA A 75 -2.47 -1.90 -0.15
C ALA A 75 -3.29 -0.94 0.72
N LEU A 76 -3.05 -0.94 2.03
CA LEU A 76 -3.75 -0.08 2.98
C LEU A 76 -2.75 0.73 3.81
N ILE A 77 -3.09 1.99 4.03
CA ILE A 77 -2.36 2.94 4.87
C ILE A 77 -3.39 3.56 5.82
N ARG A 78 -3.27 3.31 7.12
CA ARG A 78 -4.22 3.76 8.13
C ARG A 78 -3.51 4.44 9.28
N LEU A 79 -3.99 5.63 9.64
CA LEU A 79 -3.50 6.36 10.80
C LEU A 79 -4.52 6.27 11.93
N ILE A 80 -4.04 5.91 13.12
CA ILE A 80 -4.84 5.66 14.32
C ILE A 80 -4.29 6.54 15.43
N ALA A 81 -5.17 7.31 16.07
CA ALA A 81 -4.82 8.17 17.21
C ALA A 81 -4.41 7.33 18.45
N PRO A 82 -3.74 7.92 19.46
CA PRO A 82 -3.38 7.23 20.70
C PRO A 82 -4.60 6.66 21.45
N SER A 83 -5.78 7.26 21.24
CA SER A 83 -7.06 6.79 21.78
C SER A 83 -7.58 5.52 21.11
N GLY A 84 -6.94 5.04 20.04
CA GLY A 84 -7.42 3.94 19.20
C GLY A 84 -8.43 4.37 18.12
N LYS A 85 -8.83 5.65 18.07
CA LYS A 85 -9.71 6.18 17.02
C LYS A 85 -8.96 6.23 15.68
N VAL A 86 -9.54 5.67 14.63
CA VAL A 86 -9.01 5.83 13.26
C VAL A 86 -9.16 7.30 12.84
N MET A 87 -8.05 7.94 12.51
CA MET A 87 -8.01 9.32 12.02
C MET A 87 -8.16 9.37 10.49
N HIS A 88 -7.52 8.43 9.78
CA HIS A 88 -7.60 8.33 8.32
C HIS A 88 -7.36 6.89 7.84
N THR A 89 -7.94 6.53 6.70
CA THR A 89 -7.66 5.27 5.98
C THR A 89 -7.60 5.55 4.49
N ALA A 90 -6.50 5.13 3.86
CA ALA A 90 -6.36 5.07 2.41
C ALA A 90 -6.16 3.62 1.95
N THR A 91 -6.74 3.30 0.81
CA THR A 91 -6.53 2.03 0.10
C THR A 91 -6.03 2.36 -1.30
N ILE A 92 -4.97 1.67 -1.74
CA ILE A 92 -4.54 1.65 -3.14
C ILE A 92 -5.15 0.39 -3.76
N PRO A 93 -6.20 0.50 -4.60
CA PRO A 93 -6.94 -0.64 -5.13
C PRO A 93 -6.19 -1.27 -6.32
N ASP A 94 -4.98 -1.75 -6.06
CA ASP A 94 -4.14 -2.45 -7.00
C ASP A 94 -3.49 -3.65 -6.29
N SER A 95 -3.90 -4.85 -6.66
CA SER A 95 -3.34 -6.10 -6.13
C SER A 95 -1.93 -6.39 -6.64
N GLY A 96 -1.51 -5.72 -7.71
CA GLY A 96 -0.18 -5.76 -8.31
C GLY A 96 0.79 -4.71 -7.76
N VAL A 97 0.39 -3.87 -6.80
CA VAL A 97 1.19 -2.73 -6.33
C VAL A 97 2.54 -3.18 -5.74
N THR A 98 3.63 -2.82 -6.39
CA THR A 98 4.99 -3.09 -5.91
C THR A 98 5.53 -1.97 -5.02
N SER A 99 5.00 -0.76 -5.17
CA SER A 99 5.42 0.41 -4.40
C SER A 99 4.32 1.45 -4.32
N THR A 100 4.22 2.15 -3.20
CA THR A 100 3.33 3.30 -3.01
C THR A 100 4.02 4.41 -2.22
N SER A 101 3.65 5.65 -2.50
CA SER A 101 4.11 6.82 -1.75
C SER A 101 2.95 7.60 -1.13
N PHE A 102 3.15 8.09 0.08
CA PHE A 102 2.16 8.89 0.78
C PHE A 102 2.80 9.94 1.69
N ALA A 103 2.04 10.96 2.03
CA ALA A 103 2.36 11.86 3.12
C ALA A 103 1.14 12.08 4.02
N TYR A 104 1.38 12.17 5.32
CA TYR A 104 0.42 12.68 6.29
C TYR A 104 0.93 14.02 6.81
N GLN A 105 0.03 15.00 6.84
CA GLN A 105 0.20 16.23 7.59
C GLN A 105 -0.87 16.25 8.68
N ILE A 106 -0.45 16.39 9.93
CA ILE A 106 -1.32 16.39 11.10
C ILE A 106 -1.16 17.75 11.76
N CYS A 107 -2.18 18.60 11.70
CA CYS A 107 -2.15 19.96 12.23
C CYS A 107 -3.27 20.17 13.23
N ALA A 108 -2.95 20.48 14.48
CA ALA A 108 -3.93 20.69 15.56
C ALA A 108 -4.97 19.55 15.65
N GLY A 109 -4.55 18.31 15.36
CA GLY A 109 -5.39 17.11 15.36
C GLY A 109 -6.14 16.81 14.06
N GLU A 110 -6.12 17.70 13.07
CA GLU A 110 -6.68 17.47 11.73
C GLU A 110 -5.67 16.75 10.83
N VAL A 111 -6.12 15.76 10.06
CA VAL A 111 -5.26 14.94 9.22
C VAL A 111 -5.50 15.22 7.75
N THR A 112 -4.44 15.63 7.05
CA THR A 112 -4.41 15.72 5.59
C THR A 112 -3.56 14.59 5.03
N TYR A 113 -4.15 13.78 4.15
CA TYR A 113 -3.49 12.71 3.44
C TYR A 113 -3.20 13.11 2.00
N MET A 114 -1.98 12.84 1.53
CA MET A 114 -1.55 13.12 0.17
C MET A 114 -0.93 11.87 -0.44
N SER A 115 -1.42 11.45 -1.61
CA SER A 115 -0.85 10.35 -2.38
C SER A 115 -1.06 10.58 -3.89
N PRO A 116 -0.02 10.48 -4.73
CA PRO A 116 1.38 10.27 -4.38
C PRO A 116 1.94 11.34 -3.44
N ALA A 117 3.03 11.03 -2.72
CA ALA A 117 3.64 12.00 -1.82
C ALA A 117 4.18 13.20 -2.63
N PRO A 118 3.86 14.46 -2.25
CA PRO A 118 4.45 15.63 -2.89
C PRO A 118 5.94 15.71 -2.57
N ALA A 119 6.71 16.39 -3.43
CA ALA A 119 8.14 16.62 -3.18
C ALA A 119 8.41 17.43 -1.91
N VAL A 120 7.46 18.31 -1.55
CA VAL A 120 7.47 19.09 -0.31
C VAL A 120 6.09 18.94 0.34
N VAL A 121 6.07 18.46 1.57
CA VAL A 121 4.85 18.41 2.38
C VAL A 121 4.60 19.80 2.95
N PRO A 122 3.40 20.38 2.81
CA PRO A 122 3.09 21.67 3.42
C PRO A 122 3.32 21.65 4.93
N ALA A 123 3.75 22.79 5.49
CA ALA A 123 3.81 22.99 6.93
C ALA A 123 2.42 23.34 7.48
N CYS A 124 2.20 23.12 8.78
CA CYS A 124 0.96 23.52 9.42
C CYS A 124 0.83 25.06 9.41
N GLY A 125 -0.32 25.57 8.94
CA GLY A 125 -0.56 27.01 8.86
C GLY A 125 0.04 27.73 7.64
N ALA A 126 0.46 26.97 6.61
CA ALA A 126 0.82 27.53 5.30
C ALA A 126 -0.40 27.97 4.48
#